data_AF-A0A485LS12-F1
#
_entry.id   AF-A0A485LS12-F1
#
_cell.length_a   1.000
_cell.length_b   1.000
_cell.length_c   1.000
_cell.angle_alpha   90.00
_cell.angle_beta   90.00
_cell.angle_gamma   90.00
#
_symmetry.space_group_name_H-M   'P 1'
#
loop_
_entity.id
_entity.type
_entity.pdbx_description
1 polymer ?
#
loop_
_entity_poly.entity_id
_entity_poly.type
_entity_poly.pdbx_seq_one_letter_code
_entity_poly.pdbx_strand_id
1 'polypeptide(L)'
;MTTATSIVSKSAIVAFLMSFREWKKYHFILFILNYLHYYWAASKPTLFYQKTPITQHLLNNCSLLVEKYHPTWYLFNGHLQTLFLALGNRFPVVQYRREHVHLTDGGLVSLDWAVPPTMDDVLRQHNHPTVLLLHGHCGGSWENYMRNAADKLLHEGWRVVVMNARGCSKTPVLTARIFNGADTGDIREVVAHLRRKHVPSAPLLAVGFSLGSNLLVKYLGQEGERCPLNAAVSVGNPFDAMEIYRHLNDSAMTYHVYYRAMTKKFLKLFFEESNVHEHIADKHPTVDMCAMKECSFMWDVDHLMTLKVFGYKSVSEYYRDCSSTPYIQHVRIPLLCLSAKDDPVCVHSAIPIDDCLANDKIVLAITDRGGHLGFFTGNNVFSYPETWSSHVVAQFCNAVVDAVSSDEVIAVQETHETKLRPHGSAMDTKASAERPPAPPVTSMSPSRMQPPMSPLRIQPGFHDPVIDEVVLCDGVPMHQVFSVGAAFAGAYLVYSKMDHVVGRWWWC
;
A
#
# COMPACT_ATOMS: atom_id res chain seq x y z
N MET A 1 9.04 19.89 -66.78
CA MET A 1 8.97 19.39 -65.40
C MET A 1 8.05 18.19 -65.38
N THR A 2 8.63 17.01 -65.26
CA THR A 2 8.02 15.69 -65.45
C THR A 2 7.20 15.27 -64.23
N THR A 3 5.90 15.08 -64.41
CA THR A 3 4.96 14.50 -63.44
C THR A 3 5.09 12.98 -63.44
N ALA A 4 5.74 12.42 -62.42
CA ALA A 4 5.75 10.97 -62.18
C ALA A 4 4.53 10.56 -61.35
N THR A 5 3.47 10.12 -62.02
CA THR A 5 2.37 9.37 -61.39
C THR A 5 2.89 7.98 -60.99
N SER A 6 3.10 7.73 -59.70
CA SER A 6 3.48 6.40 -59.22
C SER A 6 2.28 5.45 -59.36
N ILE A 7 2.36 4.52 -60.30
CA ILE A 7 1.41 3.43 -60.43
C ILE A 7 1.64 2.48 -59.25
N VAL A 8 0.80 2.56 -58.21
CA VAL A 8 0.76 1.54 -57.16
C VAL A 8 0.40 0.22 -57.85
N SER A 9 1.30 -0.76 -57.84
CA SER A 9 1.07 -2.03 -58.54
C SER A 9 -0.14 -2.75 -57.93
N LYS A 10 -0.92 -3.46 -58.76
CA LYS A 10 -2.03 -4.31 -58.29
C LYS A 10 -1.58 -5.30 -57.22
N SER A 11 -0.32 -5.77 -57.29
CA SER A 11 0.29 -6.64 -56.27
C SER A 11 0.47 -5.95 -54.92
N ALA A 12 0.81 -4.66 -54.87
CA ALA A 12 0.92 -3.91 -53.61
C ALA A 12 -0.45 -3.68 -52.95
N ILE A 13 -1.50 -3.44 -53.75
CA ILE A 13 -2.88 -3.30 -53.25
C ILE A 13 -3.39 -4.65 -52.73
N VAL A 14 -3.13 -5.76 -53.44
CA VAL A 14 -3.51 -7.10 -52.97
C VAL A 14 -2.74 -7.47 -51.70
N ALA A 15 -1.45 -7.17 -51.60
CA ALA A 15 -0.66 -7.39 -50.39
C ALA A 15 -1.18 -6.55 -49.21
N PHE A 16 -1.56 -5.29 -49.45
CA PHE A 16 -2.16 -4.40 -48.45
C PHE A 16 -3.54 -4.90 -47.99
N LEU A 17 -4.41 -5.32 -48.92
CA LEU A 17 -5.72 -5.88 -48.60
C LEU A 17 -5.62 -7.25 -47.90
N MET A 18 -4.66 -8.08 -48.28
CA MET A 18 -4.35 -9.34 -47.59
C MET A 18 -3.83 -9.06 -46.18
N SER A 19 -2.91 -8.11 -46.01
CA SER A 19 -2.43 -7.64 -44.70
C SER A 19 -3.60 -7.17 -43.81
N PHE A 20 -4.50 -6.36 -44.35
CA PHE A 20 -5.70 -5.89 -43.63
C PHE A 20 -6.65 -7.03 -43.26
N ARG A 21 -6.80 -8.03 -44.14
CA ARG A 21 -7.61 -9.23 -43.87
C ARG A 21 -6.98 -10.14 -42.82
N GLU A 22 -5.68 -10.39 -42.91
CA GLU A 22 -4.95 -11.17 -41.91
C GLU A 22 -4.96 -10.44 -40.55
N TRP A 23 -4.79 -9.12 -40.54
CA TRP A 23 -4.89 -8.30 -39.33
C TRP A 23 -6.27 -8.44 -38.66
N LYS A 24 -7.36 -8.38 -39.43
CA LYS A 24 -8.73 -8.65 -38.92
C LYS A 24 -8.90 -10.06 -38.37
N LYS A 25 -8.25 -11.08 -38.96
CA LYS A 25 -8.28 -12.46 -38.44
C LYS A 25 -7.59 -12.56 -37.07
N TYR A 26 -6.42 -11.95 -36.89
CA TYR A 26 -5.72 -11.96 -35.60
C TYR A 26 -6.53 -11.25 -34.51
N HIS A 27 -7.17 -10.12 -34.81
CA HIS A 27 -8.08 -9.45 -33.89
C HIS A 27 -9.26 -10.34 -33.50
N PHE A 28 -9.85 -11.07 -34.44
CA PHE A 28 -10.94 -12.01 -34.16
C PHE A 28 -10.48 -13.20 -33.30
N ILE A 29 -9.30 -13.77 -33.57
CA ILE A 29 -8.72 -14.84 -32.73
C ILE A 29 -8.44 -14.32 -31.32
N LEU A 30 -7.80 -13.16 -31.18
CA LEU A 30 -7.54 -12.54 -29.87
C LEU A 30 -8.84 -12.23 -29.13
N PHE A 31 -9.88 -11.78 -29.83
CA PHE A 31 -11.22 -11.59 -29.25
C PHE A 31 -11.80 -12.90 -28.72
N ILE A 32 -11.75 -13.99 -29.50
CA ILE A 32 -12.21 -15.31 -29.05
C ILE A 32 -11.42 -15.78 -27.84
N LEU A 33 -10.08 -15.72 -27.90
CA LEU A 33 -9.23 -16.12 -26.78
C LEU A 33 -9.53 -15.30 -25.53
N ASN A 34 -9.74 -14.00 -25.70
CA ASN A 34 -10.08 -13.12 -24.60
C ASN A 34 -11.45 -13.42 -24.01
N TYR A 35 -12.46 -13.68 -24.85
CA TYR A 35 -13.80 -14.05 -24.43
C TYR A 35 -13.82 -15.40 -23.70
N LEU A 36 -13.10 -16.40 -24.22
CA LEU A 36 -12.95 -17.70 -23.56
C LEU A 36 -12.21 -17.55 -22.22
N HIS A 37 -11.14 -16.75 -22.18
CA HIS A 37 -10.44 -16.43 -20.93
C HIS A 37 -11.35 -15.70 -19.94
N TYR A 38 -12.16 -14.73 -20.38
CA TYR A 38 -13.14 -14.05 -19.53
C TYR A 38 -14.14 -15.04 -18.94
N TYR A 39 -14.70 -15.92 -19.76
CA TYR A 39 -15.66 -16.91 -19.29
C TYR A 39 -15.06 -17.87 -18.24
N TRP A 40 -13.79 -18.23 -18.40
CA TRP A 40 -13.09 -19.15 -17.49
C TRP A 40 -12.50 -18.49 -16.23
N ALA A 41 -11.95 -17.28 -16.35
CA ALA A 41 -11.15 -16.66 -15.31
C ALA A 41 -11.82 -15.47 -14.61
N ALA A 42 -12.84 -14.84 -15.21
CA ALA A 42 -13.48 -13.68 -14.60
C ALA A 42 -14.48 -14.14 -13.51
N SER A 43 -14.13 -13.87 -12.26
CA SER A 43 -14.93 -14.23 -11.09
C SER A 43 -15.12 -13.04 -10.16
N LYS A 44 -16.19 -13.10 -9.37
CA LYS A 44 -16.44 -12.11 -8.33
C LYS A 44 -15.54 -12.42 -7.12
N PRO A 45 -14.98 -11.40 -6.44
CA PRO A 45 -14.34 -11.61 -5.16
C PRO A 45 -15.29 -12.32 -4.17
N THR A 46 -14.77 -13.28 -3.42
CA THR A 46 -15.48 -13.89 -2.29
C THR A 46 -15.34 -12.96 -1.09
N LEU A 47 -16.46 -12.52 -0.51
CA LEU A 47 -16.46 -11.55 0.60
C LEU A 47 -16.81 -12.23 1.92
N PHE A 48 -16.03 -11.96 2.96
CA PHE A 48 -16.28 -12.37 4.35
C PHE A 48 -16.37 -11.11 5.22
N TYR A 49 -17.55 -10.85 5.78
CA TYR A 49 -17.84 -9.66 6.57
C TYR A 49 -19.12 -9.87 7.36
N GLN A 50 -19.30 -9.13 8.45
CA GLN A 50 -20.60 -9.01 9.11
C GLN A 50 -21.41 -7.89 8.46
N LYS A 51 -22.71 -8.14 8.25
CA LYS A 51 -23.60 -7.13 7.70
C LYS A 51 -23.90 -6.04 8.73
N THR A 52 -23.14 -4.97 8.68
CA THR A 52 -23.35 -3.73 9.46
C THR A 52 -23.66 -2.55 8.54
N PRO A 53 -24.24 -1.44 9.03
CA PRO A 53 -24.48 -0.24 8.23
C PRO A 53 -23.23 0.25 7.52
N ILE A 54 -22.08 0.29 8.22
CA ILE A 54 -20.81 0.74 7.65
C ILE A 54 -20.30 -0.21 6.55
N THR A 55 -20.30 -1.53 6.77
CA THR A 55 -19.88 -2.49 5.74
C THR A 55 -20.79 -2.45 4.51
N GLN A 56 -22.10 -2.25 4.72
CA GLN A 56 -23.05 -2.18 3.62
C GLN A 56 -22.84 -0.91 2.79
N HIS A 57 -22.59 0.23 3.46
CA HIS A 57 -22.21 1.48 2.80
C HIS A 57 -20.93 1.32 1.98
N LEU A 58 -19.90 0.71 2.56
CA LEU A 58 -18.63 0.46 1.87
C LEU A 58 -18.83 -0.41 0.63
N LEU A 59 -19.57 -1.51 0.74
CA LEU A 59 -19.82 -2.41 -0.40
C LEU A 59 -20.71 -1.77 -1.48
N ASN A 60 -21.66 -0.92 -1.11
CA ASN A 60 -22.51 -0.21 -2.07
C ASN A 60 -21.71 0.84 -2.88
N ASN A 61 -20.67 1.42 -2.29
CA ASN A 61 -19.83 2.44 -2.92
C ASN A 61 -18.51 1.89 -3.50
N CYS A 62 -18.22 0.60 -3.30
CA CYS A 62 -17.07 -0.11 -3.86
C CYS A 62 -17.53 -1.16 -4.87
N SER A 63 -18.01 -0.71 -6.04
CA SER A 63 -18.61 -1.60 -7.05
C SER A 63 -17.67 -2.74 -7.49
N LEU A 64 -16.36 -2.48 -7.53
CA LEU A 64 -15.36 -3.47 -7.93
C LEU A 64 -15.32 -4.69 -7.00
N LEU A 65 -15.72 -4.56 -5.72
CA LEU A 65 -15.79 -5.70 -4.80
C LEU A 65 -16.97 -6.65 -5.08
N VAL A 66 -17.99 -6.19 -5.80
CA VAL A 66 -19.21 -6.95 -6.10
C VAL A 66 -19.37 -7.30 -7.60
N GLU A 67 -18.51 -6.73 -8.44
CA GLU A 67 -18.36 -7.04 -9.86
C GLU A 67 -17.34 -8.15 -10.13
N LYS A 68 -17.28 -8.63 -11.38
CA LYS A 68 -16.28 -9.64 -11.77
C LYS A 68 -14.93 -8.97 -11.98
N TYR A 69 -13.90 -9.45 -11.28
CA TYR A 69 -12.52 -9.18 -11.62
C TYR A 69 -12.10 -10.06 -12.81
N HIS A 70 -11.62 -9.45 -13.89
CA HIS A 70 -11.05 -10.16 -15.04
C HIS A 70 -9.53 -10.00 -15.07
N PRO A 71 -8.76 -11.06 -14.78
CA PRO A 71 -7.32 -10.99 -14.88
C PRO A 71 -6.88 -10.86 -16.34
N THR A 72 -5.79 -10.14 -16.57
CA THR A 72 -5.15 -10.04 -17.88
C THR A 72 -4.84 -11.43 -18.45
N TRP A 73 -5.33 -11.72 -19.66
CA TRP A 73 -5.34 -13.08 -20.21
C TRP A 73 -3.97 -13.75 -20.43
N TYR A 74 -2.92 -12.96 -20.65
CA TYR A 74 -1.54 -13.47 -20.74
C TYR A 74 -0.85 -13.59 -19.36
N LEU A 75 -1.49 -13.12 -18.29
CA LEU A 75 -1.08 -13.24 -16.89
C LEU A 75 -2.07 -14.14 -16.14
N PHE A 76 -2.33 -15.33 -16.70
CA PHE A 76 -3.42 -16.22 -16.31
C PHE A 76 -3.19 -17.00 -15.00
N ASN A 77 -2.03 -16.87 -14.36
CA ASN A 77 -1.75 -17.49 -13.06
C ASN A 77 -0.95 -16.55 -12.14
N GLY A 78 -0.97 -16.86 -10.84
CA GLY A 78 -0.35 -16.04 -9.81
C GLY A 78 1.16 -15.89 -9.93
N HIS A 79 1.88 -16.88 -10.46
CA HIS A 79 3.33 -16.74 -10.71
C HIS A 79 3.61 -15.70 -11.79
N LEU A 80 2.88 -15.74 -12.92
CA LEU A 80 3.03 -14.78 -14.01
C LEU A 80 2.66 -13.37 -13.56
N GLN A 81 1.57 -13.21 -12.81
CA GLN A 81 1.18 -11.93 -12.21
C GLN A 81 2.31 -11.38 -11.31
N THR A 82 2.82 -12.21 -10.39
CA THR A 82 3.87 -11.81 -9.43
C THR A 82 5.18 -11.46 -10.13
N LEU A 83 5.63 -12.30 -11.07
CA LEU A 83 6.87 -12.08 -11.80
C LEU A 83 6.77 -10.87 -12.73
N PHE A 84 5.61 -10.66 -13.37
CA PHE A 84 5.39 -9.50 -14.22
C PHE A 84 5.42 -8.18 -13.42
N LEU A 85 4.89 -8.18 -12.19
CA LEU A 85 5.02 -7.02 -11.30
C LEU A 85 6.48 -6.76 -10.90
N ALA A 86 7.20 -7.82 -10.53
CA ALA A 86 8.59 -7.74 -10.05
C ALA A 86 9.61 -7.38 -11.15
N LEU A 87 9.38 -7.84 -12.39
CA LEU A 87 10.27 -7.62 -13.54
C LEU A 87 9.80 -6.47 -14.44
N GLY A 88 8.56 -6.03 -14.28
CA GLY A 88 7.96 -4.97 -15.08
C GLY A 88 8.65 -3.63 -14.86
N ASN A 89 8.80 -2.86 -15.94
CA ASN A 89 9.48 -1.55 -15.92
C ASN A 89 8.57 -0.40 -16.40
N ARG A 90 7.27 -0.65 -16.57
CA ARG A 90 6.29 0.36 -16.95
C ARG A 90 5.35 0.61 -15.80
N PHE A 91 5.24 1.86 -15.41
CA PHE A 91 4.51 2.34 -14.25
C PHE A 91 4.30 3.85 -14.43
N PRO A 92 3.31 4.44 -13.77
CA PRO A 92 3.12 5.88 -13.78
C PRO A 92 4.36 6.58 -13.21
N VAL A 93 4.67 7.75 -13.79
CA VAL A 93 5.75 8.61 -13.30
C VAL A 93 5.19 9.46 -12.18
N VAL A 94 5.51 9.07 -10.95
CA VAL A 94 5.14 9.82 -9.74
C VAL A 94 6.37 10.59 -9.26
N GLN A 95 6.24 11.89 -9.12
CA GLN A 95 7.26 12.74 -8.51
C GLN A 95 7.06 12.76 -7.00
N TYR A 96 8.14 12.77 -6.23
CA TYR A 96 8.10 12.76 -4.77
C TYR A 96 8.91 13.89 -4.17
N ARG A 97 8.38 14.52 -3.12
CA ARG A 97 9.13 15.41 -2.22
C ARG A 97 9.37 14.69 -0.90
N ARG A 98 10.64 14.53 -0.52
CA ARG A 98 11.02 13.82 0.69
C ARG A 98 10.97 14.73 1.92
N GLU A 99 10.39 14.22 2.99
CA GLU A 99 10.50 14.75 4.34
C GLU A 99 11.18 13.71 5.24
N HIS A 100 12.12 14.15 6.07
CA HIS A 100 12.76 13.29 7.07
C HIS A 100 12.04 13.44 8.42
N VAL A 101 11.64 12.31 9.00
CA VAL A 101 10.99 12.25 10.31
C VAL A 101 11.93 11.56 11.29
N HIS A 102 12.42 12.34 12.25
CA HIS A 102 13.19 11.83 13.38
C HIS A 102 12.25 11.18 14.40
N LEU A 103 12.62 9.98 14.82
CA LEU A 103 11.86 9.15 15.74
C LEU A 103 12.37 9.32 17.17
N THR A 104 11.55 8.97 18.14
CA THR A 104 11.86 9.13 19.58
C THR A 104 13.07 8.34 20.04
N ASP A 105 13.39 7.23 19.36
CA ASP A 105 14.57 6.40 19.64
C ASP A 105 15.87 6.94 18.98
N GLY A 106 15.81 8.12 18.36
CA GLY A 106 16.91 8.72 17.60
C GLY A 106 17.01 8.20 16.16
N GLY A 107 16.12 7.30 15.75
CA GLY A 107 16.02 6.79 14.39
C GLY A 107 15.51 7.82 13.39
N LEU A 108 15.50 7.40 12.12
CA LEU A 108 14.99 8.20 11.01
C LEU A 108 14.21 7.34 10.03
N VAL A 109 13.05 7.82 9.64
CA VAL A 109 12.31 7.35 8.47
C VAL A 109 12.10 8.51 7.50
N SER A 110 11.82 8.20 6.23
CA SER A 110 11.48 9.23 5.25
C SER A 110 10.03 9.10 4.78
N LEU A 111 9.40 10.25 4.56
CA LEU A 111 8.07 10.37 3.99
C LEU A 111 8.21 10.97 2.59
N ASP A 112 7.90 10.18 1.57
CA ASP A 112 7.89 10.63 0.18
C ASP A 112 6.48 11.09 -0.19
N TRP A 113 6.29 12.40 -0.22
CA TRP A 113 5.03 13.05 -0.58
C TRP A 113 4.87 13.08 -2.09
N ALA A 114 3.83 12.42 -2.60
CA ALA A 114 3.58 12.37 -4.04
C ALA A 114 3.11 13.75 -4.54
N VAL A 115 3.82 14.30 -5.53
CA VAL A 115 3.53 15.60 -6.13
C VAL A 115 2.56 15.40 -7.29
N PRO A 116 1.34 15.98 -7.21
CA PRO A 116 0.38 15.86 -8.30
C PRO A 116 0.89 16.62 -9.54
N PRO A 117 0.73 16.08 -10.76
CA PRO A 117 1.27 16.69 -11.99
C PRO A 117 0.68 18.07 -12.33
N THR A 118 -0.51 18.40 -11.83
CA THR A 118 -1.29 19.58 -12.22
C THR A 118 -1.88 20.36 -11.04
N MET A 119 -1.59 19.97 -9.79
CA MET A 119 -2.24 20.52 -8.59
C MET A 119 -1.22 21.04 -7.56
N ASP A 120 -0.56 22.15 -7.88
CA ASP A 120 0.40 22.82 -6.99
C ASP A 120 -0.17 23.15 -5.58
N ASP A 121 -1.50 23.21 -5.44
CA ASP A 121 -2.16 23.63 -4.20
C ASP A 121 -2.53 22.50 -3.24
N VAL A 122 -2.71 21.25 -3.69
CA VAL A 122 -3.17 20.14 -2.80
C VAL A 122 -2.09 19.77 -1.76
N LEU A 123 -0.81 19.81 -2.14
CA LEU A 123 0.27 19.63 -1.17
C LEU A 123 0.44 20.81 -0.22
N ARG A 124 -0.05 21.99 -0.58
CA ARG A 124 0.00 23.22 0.24
C ARG A 124 -1.22 23.35 1.17
N GLN A 125 -2.31 22.64 0.90
CA GLN A 125 -3.50 22.64 1.75
C GLN A 125 -3.21 21.92 3.07
N HIS A 126 -3.18 22.69 4.15
CA HIS A 126 -3.17 22.14 5.49
C HIS A 126 -4.50 21.40 5.74
N ASN A 127 -4.46 20.21 6.35
CA ASN A 127 -5.66 19.45 6.70
C ASN A 127 -6.51 18.95 5.51
N HIS A 128 -5.88 18.31 4.52
CA HIS A 128 -6.54 17.66 3.37
C HIS A 128 -6.61 16.12 3.53
N PRO A 129 -7.65 15.42 3.02
CA PRO A 129 -7.69 13.95 3.02
C PRO A 129 -6.38 13.34 2.52
N THR A 130 -5.80 12.48 3.35
CA THR A 130 -4.46 11.94 3.13
C THR A 130 -4.45 10.42 3.24
N VAL A 131 -3.71 9.76 2.34
CA VAL A 131 -3.43 8.33 2.43
C VAL A 131 -1.95 8.09 2.69
N LEU A 132 -1.65 7.38 3.76
CA LEU A 132 -0.33 6.84 4.07
C LEU A 132 -0.16 5.47 3.40
N LEU A 133 0.82 5.33 2.51
CA LEU A 133 1.17 4.06 1.88
C LEU A 133 2.37 3.41 2.60
N LEU A 134 2.24 2.12 2.90
CA LEU A 134 3.26 1.30 3.56
C LEU A 134 3.74 0.21 2.59
N HIS A 135 5.02 0.27 2.23
CA HIS A 135 5.62 -0.64 1.25
C HIS A 135 5.88 -2.05 1.82
N GLY A 136 6.10 -3.01 0.93
CA GLY A 136 6.49 -4.38 1.27
C GLY A 136 7.99 -4.55 1.59
N HIS A 137 8.46 -5.80 1.61
CA HIS A 137 9.83 -6.16 1.97
C HIS A 137 10.91 -5.42 1.16
N CYS A 138 11.80 -4.71 1.85
CA CYS A 138 12.90 -3.91 1.26
C CYS A 138 12.44 -2.97 0.13
N GLY A 139 11.20 -2.49 0.18
CA GLY A 139 10.58 -1.69 -0.87
C GLY A 139 10.72 -0.18 -0.64
N GLY A 140 9.79 0.57 -1.24
CA GLY A 140 9.68 2.01 -1.06
C GLY A 140 8.80 2.70 -2.09
N SER A 141 8.83 4.02 -2.10
CA SER A 141 8.01 4.88 -2.99
C SER A 141 8.16 4.58 -4.49
N TRP A 142 9.30 4.03 -4.91
CA TRP A 142 9.61 3.69 -6.30
C TRP A 142 9.10 2.32 -6.74
N GLU A 143 8.51 1.53 -5.86
CA GLU A 143 7.96 0.22 -6.22
C GLU A 143 6.75 0.37 -7.17
N ASN A 144 6.57 -0.58 -8.08
CA ASN A 144 5.54 -0.49 -9.13
C ASN A 144 4.13 -0.42 -8.54
N TYR A 145 3.81 -1.29 -7.58
CA TYR A 145 2.51 -1.30 -6.90
C TYR A 145 2.27 0.00 -6.11
N MET A 146 3.32 0.59 -5.50
CA MET A 146 3.22 1.86 -4.78
C MET A 146 2.88 3.00 -5.71
N ARG A 147 3.55 3.09 -6.86
CA ARG A 147 3.29 4.16 -7.85
C ARG A 147 1.94 4.02 -8.51
N ASN A 148 1.49 2.82 -8.85
CA ASN A 148 0.15 2.61 -9.37
C ASN A 148 -0.93 3.04 -8.37
N ALA A 149 -0.76 2.71 -7.07
CA ALA A 149 -1.69 3.14 -6.03
C ALA A 149 -1.64 4.66 -5.81
N ALA A 150 -0.44 5.24 -5.74
CA ALA A 150 -0.25 6.67 -5.55
C ALA A 150 -0.84 7.50 -6.70
N ASP A 151 -0.54 7.12 -7.94
CA ASP A 151 -1.09 7.76 -9.14
C ASP A 151 -2.61 7.73 -9.14
N LYS A 152 -3.21 6.56 -8.89
CA LYS A 152 -4.67 6.43 -8.86
C LYS A 152 -5.29 7.28 -7.75
N LEU A 153 -4.74 7.26 -6.54
CA LEU A 153 -5.23 8.07 -5.41
C LEU A 153 -5.08 9.57 -5.66
N LEU A 154 -3.96 10.02 -6.25
CA LEU A 154 -3.75 11.41 -6.65
C LEU A 154 -4.81 11.86 -7.67
N HIS A 155 -5.14 11.01 -8.65
CA HIS A 155 -6.18 11.27 -9.64
C HIS A 155 -7.59 11.38 -9.03
N GLU A 156 -7.82 10.74 -7.89
CA GLU A 156 -9.06 10.87 -7.10
C GLU A 156 -9.00 12.05 -6.09
N GLY A 157 -7.95 12.88 -6.15
CA GLY A 157 -7.82 14.08 -5.33
C GLY A 157 -7.25 13.86 -3.93
N TRP A 158 -6.74 12.67 -3.61
CA TRP A 158 -6.09 12.41 -2.31
C TRP A 158 -4.69 13.02 -2.26
N ARG A 159 -4.28 13.49 -1.07
CA ARG A 159 -2.86 13.67 -0.78
C ARG A 159 -2.24 12.32 -0.44
N VAL A 160 -1.16 11.94 -1.11
CA VAL A 160 -0.53 10.63 -0.92
C VAL A 160 0.86 10.81 -0.33
N VAL A 161 1.17 10.03 0.71
CA VAL A 161 2.49 9.98 1.32
C VAL A 161 2.93 8.53 1.46
N VAL A 162 4.14 8.22 1.02
CA VAL A 162 4.74 6.90 1.22
C VAL A 162 5.72 6.98 2.38
N MET A 163 5.53 6.14 3.40
CA MET A 163 6.56 5.97 4.42
C MET A 163 7.60 4.96 3.91
N ASN A 164 8.85 5.39 3.78
CA ASN A 164 9.98 4.50 3.59
C ASN A 164 10.58 4.16 4.95
N ALA A 165 10.66 2.86 5.22
CA ALA A 165 11.23 2.35 6.45
C ALA A 165 12.75 2.62 6.55
N ARG A 166 13.31 2.44 7.75
CA ARG A 166 14.75 2.65 8.02
C ARG A 166 15.62 1.87 7.02
N GLY A 167 16.54 2.56 6.36
CA GLY A 167 17.44 1.97 5.34
C GLY A 167 16.83 1.87 3.93
N CYS A 168 15.51 1.89 3.80
CA CYS A 168 14.82 1.75 2.51
C CYS A 168 14.81 3.05 1.71
N SER A 169 14.78 2.95 0.38
CA SER A 169 14.76 4.10 -0.55
C SER A 169 15.82 5.16 -0.28
N LYS A 170 17.05 4.73 0.05
CA LYS A 170 18.18 5.60 0.43
C LYS A 170 17.92 6.46 1.68
N THR A 171 17.00 6.04 2.55
CA THR A 171 16.82 6.67 3.86
C THR A 171 17.99 6.26 4.74
N PRO A 172 18.79 7.20 5.27
CA PRO A 172 19.93 6.84 6.11
C PRO A 172 19.45 6.21 7.42
N VAL A 173 20.23 5.26 7.92
CA VAL A 173 20.02 4.65 9.22
C VAL A 173 20.89 5.41 10.24
N LEU A 174 20.27 5.83 11.34
CA LEU A 174 20.93 6.59 12.41
C LEU A 174 21.11 5.79 13.71
N THR A 175 20.54 4.59 13.77
CA THR A 175 20.51 3.70 14.94
C THR A 175 20.82 2.28 14.49
N ALA A 176 21.30 1.40 15.38
CA ALA A 176 21.50 -0.02 15.08
C ALA A 176 20.19 -0.83 14.95
N ARG A 177 19.20 -0.29 14.23
CA ARG A 177 17.87 -0.84 14.00
C ARG A 177 17.52 -0.62 12.53
N ILE A 178 17.20 -1.72 11.85
CA ILE A 178 16.58 -1.71 10.51
C ILE A 178 15.08 -2.06 10.66
N PHE A 179 14.28 -1.83 9.62
CA PHE A 179 12.90 -2.29 9.59
C PHE A 179 12.82 -3.83 9.76
N ASN A 180 11.74 -4.32 10.37
CA ASN A 180 11.49 -5.75 10.52
C ASN A 180 9.97 -6.02 10.47
N GLY A 181 9.57 -7.28 10.46
CA GLY A 181 8.16 -7.67 10.29
C GLY A 181 7.29 -7.57 11.54
N ALA A 182 7.86 -7.23 12.70
CA ALA A 182 7.18 -7.21 13.98
C ALA A 182 7.01 -5.80 14.58
N ASP A 183 7.93 -4.87 14.29
CA ASP A 183 7.97 -3.55 14.92
C ASP A 183 6.99 -2.56 14.26
N THR A 184 6.00 -2.12 15.02
CA THR A 184 5.00 -1.11 14.62
C THR A 184 5.32 0.29 15.14
N GLY A 185 6.43 0.46 15.88
CA GLY A 185 6.82 1.72 16.51
C GLY A 185 6.96 2.85 15.51
N ASP A 186 7.68 2.61 14.41
CA ASP A 186 7.89 3.61 13.36
C ASP A 186 6.56 4.08 12.73
N ILE A 187 5.63 3.14 12.48
CA ILE A 187 4.29 3.48 11.95
C ILE A 187 3.53 4.34 12.94
N ARG A 188 3.54 3.98 14.23
CA ARG A 188 2.85 4.73 15.29
C ARG A 188 3.34 6.17 15.38
N GLU A 189 4.66 6.37 15.33
CA GLU A 189 5.26 7.70 15.35
C GLU A 189 4.97 8.50 14.08
N VAL A 190 5.04 7.87 12.91
CA VAL A 190 4.70 8.52 11.62
C VAL A 190 3.24 8.93 11.58
N VAL A 191 2.31 8.07 11.98
CA VAL A 191 0.89 8.40 12.00
C VAL A 191 0.62 9.55 12.99
N ALA A 192 1.26 9.54 14.16
CA ALA A 192 1.16 10.64 15.13
C ALA A 192 1.74 11.95 14.57
N HIS A 193 2.86 11.89 13.83
CA HIS A 193 3.44 13.04 13.14
C HIS A 193 2.51 13.59 12.06
N LEU A 194 1.94 12.72 11.22
CA LEU A 194 0.98 13.10 10.17
C LEU A 194 -0.25 13.79 10.76
N ARG A 195 -0.84 13.21 11.81
CA ARG A 195 -1.97 13.85 12.52
C ARG A 195 -1.61 15.21 13.07
N ARG A 196 -0.45 15.34 13.71
CA ARG A 196 -0.05 16.59 14.37
C ARG A 196 0.30 17.71 13.39
N LYS A 197 1.00 17.39 12.30
CA LYS A 197 1.60 18.41 11.41
C LYS A 197 0.88 18.62 10.09
N HIS A 198 0.11 17.64 9.59
CA HIS A 198 -0.41 17.69 8.22
C HIS A 198 -1.93 17.47 8.14
N VAL A 199 -2.50 16.62 9.01
CA VAL A 199 -3.90 16.17 8.94
C VAL A 199 -4.59 16.14 10.32
N PRO A 200 -4.75 17.29 11.02
CA PRO A 200 -5.34 17.31 12.36
C PRO A 200 -6.75 16.73 12.47
N SER A 201 -7.62 16.95 11.49
CA SER A 201 -9.01 16.52 11.54
C SER A 201 -9.55 15.91 10.24
N ALA A 202 -8.96 16.21 9.09
CA ALA A 202 -9.37 15.60 7.82
C ALA A 202 -9.11 14.08 7.82
N PRO A 203 -9.78 13.31 6.93
CA PRO A 203 -9.55 11.88 6.80
C PRO A 203 -8.08 11.52 6.61
N LEU A 204 -7.55 10.63 7.46
CA LEU A 204 -6.24 9.99 7.30
C LEU A 204 -6.45 8.48 7.24
N LEU A 205 -6.15 7.91 6.08
CA LEU A 205 -6.24 6.48 5.83
C LEU A 205 -4.83 5.92 5.66
N ALA A 206 -4.70 4.60 5.83
CA ALA A 206 -3.45 3.90 5.51
C ALA A 206 -3.70 2.70 4.60
N VAL A 207 -2.79 2.48 3.67
CA VAL A 207 -2.80 1.31 2.78
C VAL A 207 -1.47 0.60 2.90
N GLY A 208 -1.52 -0.66 3.32
CA GLY A 208 -0.35 -1.53 3.34
C GLY A 208 -0.34 -2.46 2.13
N PHE A 209 0.88 -2.81 1.72
CA PHE A 209 1.12 -3.86 0.72
C PHE A 209 2.11 -4.89 1.28
N SER A 210 1.80 -6.19 1.15
CA SER A 210 2.66 -7.29 1.60
C SER A 210 3.07 -7.11 3.07
N LEU A 211 4.37 -7.07 3.38
CA LEU A 211 4.88 -6.81 4.74
C LEU A 211 4.30 -5.53 5.37
N GLY A 212 4.09 -4.47 4.57
CA GLY A 212 3.46 -3.24 5.03
C GLY A 212 2.01 -3.43 5.45
N SER A 213 1.27 -4.34 4.80
CA SER A 213 -0.09 -4.74 5.21
C SER A 213 -0.07 -5.44 6.56
N ASN A 214 0.87 -6.36 6.74
CA ASN A 214 1.00 -7.11 7.97
C ASN A 214 1.30 -6.19 9.17
N LEU A 215 2.29 -5.29 9.01
CA LEU A 215 2.60 -4.29 10.03
C LEU A 215 1.43 -3.32 10.28
N LEU A 216 0.70 -2.92 9.23
CA LEU A 216 -0.48 -2.07 9.37
C LEU A 216 -1.56 -2.75 10.19
N VAL A 217 -1.95 -3.98 9.85
CA VAL A 217 -3.00 -4.71 10.59
C VAL A 217 -2.59 -4.95 12.04
N LYS A 218 -1.32 -5.31 12.28
CA LYS A 218 -0.78 -5.43 13.64
C LYS A 218 -0.89 -4.10 14.41
N TYR A 219 -0.50 -2.98 13.80
CA TYR A 219 -0.63 -1.65 14.37
C TYR A 219 -2.10 -1.30 14.70
N LEU A 220 -3.03 -1.55 13.78
CA LEU A 220 -4.46 -1.28 13.99
C LEU A 220 -5.03 -2.04 15.19
N GLY A 221 -4.70 -3.33 15.33
CA GLY A 221 -5.17 -4.11 16.47
C GLY A 221 -4.49 -3.73 17.80
N GLN A 222 -3.25 -3.24 17.77
CA GLN A 222 -2.58 -2.71 18.97
C GLN A 222 -3.17 -1.38 19.44
N GLU A 223 -3.54 -0.50 18.51
CA GLU A 223 -4.18 0.78 18.86
C GLU A 223 -5.64 0.60 19.29
N GLY A 224 -6.36 -0.31 18.65
CA GLY A 224 -7.78 -0.56 18.89
C GLY A 224 -8.60 0.74 18.76
N GLU A 225 -9.40 1.05 19.78
CA GLU A 225 -10.24 2.27 19.83
C GLU A 225 -9.44 3.57 19.77
N ARG A 226 -8.15 3.55 20.12
CA ARG A 226 -7.29 4.74 20.09
C ARG A 226 -6.66 4.97 18.73
N CYS A 227 -6.98 4.14 17.73
CA CYS A 227 -6.37 4.26 16.42
C CYS A 227 -6.70 5.63 15.82
N PRO A 228 -5.68 6.44 15.49
CA PRO A 228 -5.91 7.77 14.93
C PRO A 228 -6.27 7.74 13.44
N LEU A 229 -6.27 6.57 12.77
CA LEU A 229 -6.66 6.45 11.37
C LEU A 229 -8.18 6.31 11.24
N ASN A 230 -8.75 6.83 10.16
CA ASN A 230 -10.20 6.69 9.90
C ASN A 230 -10.57 5.33 9.29
N ALA A 231 -9.70 4.80 8.44
CA ALA A 231 -9.84 3.47 7.84
C ALA A 231 -8.50 2.98 7.28
N ALA A 232 -8.44 1.71 6.90
CA ALA A 232 -7.26 1.12 6.30
C ALA A 232 -7.56 0.09 5.21
N VAL A 233 -6.59 -0.15 4.34
CA VAL A 233 -6.61 -1.23 3.35
C VAL A 233 -5.33 -2.07 3.48
N SER A 234 -5.49 -3.38 3.45
CA SER A 234 -4.42 -4.38 3.58
C SER A 234 -4.41 -5.25 2.33
N VAL A 235 -3.42 -5.08 1.45
CA VAL A 235 -3.33 -5.81 0.17
C VAL A 235 -2.23 -6.88 0.23
N GLY A 236 -2.58 -8.13 -0.10
CA GLY A 236 -1.65 -9.26 -0.14
C GLY A 236 -0.92 -9.50 1.18
N ASN A 237 -1.65 -9.50 2.30
CA ASN A 237 -1.07 -9.57 3.64
C ASN A 237 -0.57 -10.98 4.01
N PRO A 238 0.71 -11.14 4.42
CA PRO A 238 1.22 -12.36 5.03
C PRO A 238 0.76 -12.49 6.50
N PHE A 239 -0.52 -12.74 6.73
CA PHE A 239 -1.15 -12.72 8.07
C PHE A 239 -0.45 -13.62 9.11
N ASP A 240 -0.10 -14.86 8.71
CA ASP A 240 0.71 -15.78 9.52
C ASP A 240 2.10 -15.95 8.91
N ALA A 241 3.08 -15.21 9.45
CA ALA A 241 4.45 -15.23 8.94
C ALA A 241 5.12 -16.61 9.06
N MET A 242 4.74 -17.41 10.05
CA MET A 242 5.30 -18.75 10.25
C MET A 242 4.76 -19.72 9.19
N GLU A 243 3.49 -19.61 8.82
CA GLU A 243 2.91 -20.36 7.72
C GLU A 243 3.48 -19.92 6.36
N ILE A 244 3.62 -18.61 6.14
CA ILE A 244 4.26 -18.08 4.93
C ILE A 244 5.68 -18.62 4.77
N TYR A 245 6.47 -18.66 5.86
CA TYR A 245 7.79 -19.28 5.84
C TYR A 245 7.74 -20.75 5.42
N ARG A 246 6.83 -21.54 6.01
CA ARG A 246 6.73 -22.98 5.67
C ARG A 246 6.41 -23.16 4.20
N HIS A 247 5.46 -22.40 3.66
CA HIS A 247 5.09 -22.41 2.24
C HIS A 247 6.24 -22.01 1.31
N LEU A 248 6.96 -20.94 1.67
CA LEU A 248 8.14 -20.50 0.93
C LEU A 248 9.27 -21.56 0.93
N ASN A 249 9.25 -22.48 1.89
CA ASN A 249 10.19 -23.59 1.99
C ASN A 249 9.64 -24.93 1.45
N ASP A 250 8.36 -25.00 1.05
CA ASP A 250 7.67 -26.25 0.72
C ASP A 250 8.00 -26.77 -0.68
N SER A 251 8.19 -25.86 -1.65
CA SER A 251 8.44 -26.23 -3.05
C SER A 251 9.74 -25.65 -3.59
N ALA A 252 10.39 -26.37 -4.51
CA ALA A 252 11.59 -25.88 -5.19
C ALA A 252 11.35 -24.53 -5.90
N MET A 253 10.17 -24.32 -6.47
CA MET A 253 9.81 -23.07 -7.12
C MET A 253 9.72 -21.92 -6.12
N THR A 254 8.96 -22.07 -5.03
CA THR A 254 8.81 -21.02 -4.02
C THR A 254 10.11 -20.71 -3.31
N TYR A 255 10.89 -21.75 -3.01
CA TYR A 255 12.19 -21.67 -2.38
C TYR A 255 13.23 -20.96 -3.25
N HIS A 256 13.43 -21.40 -4.49
CA HIS A 256 14.49 -20.87 -5.35
C HIS A 256 14.13 -19.54 -6.03
N VAL A 257 12.85 -19.29 -6.32
CA VAL A 257 12.42 -18.07 -7.03
C VAL A 257 12.12 -16.95 -6.05
N TYR A 258 11.23 -17.16 -5.08
CA TYR A 258 10.76 -16.08 -4.20
C TYR A 258 11.63 -15.94 -2.97
N TYR A 259 11.83 -17.02 -2.22
CA TYR A 259 12.48 -16.92 -0.90
C TYR A 259 13.94 -16.47 -1.00
N ARG A 260 14.70 -17.07 -1.93
CA ARG A 260 16.08 -16.64 -2.23
C ARG A 260 16.14 -15.21 -2.76
N ALA A 261 15.23 -14.80 -3.64
CA ALA A 261 15.24 -13.44 -4.18
C ALA A 261 14.95 -12.38 -3.09
N MET A 262 14.00 -12.65 -2.19
CA MET A 262 13.71 -11.78 -1.05
C MET A 262 14.90 -11.67 -0.10
N THR A 263 15.58 -12.77 0.19
CA THR A 263 16.77 -12.77 1.03
C THR A 263 17.90 -11.98 0.37
N LYS A 264 18.16 -12.22 -0.93
CA LYS A 264 19.16 -11.46 -1.67
C LYS A 264 18.86 -9.96 -1.68
N LYS A 265 17.59 -9.57 -1.83
CA LYS A 265 17.16 -8.15 -1.77
C LYS A 265 17.47 -7.55 -0.40
N PHE A 266 17.20 -8.28 0.69
CA PHE A 266 17.53 -7.84 2.05
C PHE A 266 19.04 -7.69 2.26
N LEU A 267 19.83 -8.69 1.89
CA LEU A 267 21.29 -8.63 2.04
C LEU A 267 21.90 -7.48 1.24
N LYS A 268 21.40 -7.24 0.02
CA LYS A 268 21.79 -6.09 -0.79
C LYS A 268 21.47 -4.76 -0.08
N LEU A 269 20.26 -4.63 0.44
CA LEU A 269 19.87 -3.44 1.20
C LEU A 269 20.76 -3.23 2.43
N PHE A 270 21.03 -4.30 3.17
CA PHE A 270 21.79 -4.28 4.41
C PHE A 270 23.26 -3.91 4.19
N PHE A 271 23.91 -4.51 3.20
CA PHE A 271 25.36 -4.38 2.98
C PHE A 271 25.75 -3.35 1.92
N GLU A 272 24.89 -3.03 0.96
CA GLU A 272 25.27 -2.22 -0.21
C GLU A 272 24.48 -0.91 -0.31
N GLU A 273 23.18 -0.92 0.01
CA GLU A 273 22.30 0.24 -0.25
C GLU A 273 22.00 1.09 0.99
N SER A 274 22.38 0.61 2.17
CA SER A 274 22.24 1.33 3.43
C SER A 274 23.49 1.21 4.32
N ASN A 275 23.61 2.12 5.27
CA ASN A 275 24.69 2.15 6.26
C ASN A 275 24.36 1.35 7.54
N VAL A 276 23.31 0.52 7.54
CA VAL A 276 22.85 -0.18 8.75
C VAL A 276 23.85 -1.19 9.29
N HIS A 277 24.62 -1.83 8.41
CA HIS A 277 25.62 -2.82 8.77
C HIS A 277 26.73 -2.22 9.63
N GLU A 278 27.08 -0.95 9.43
CA GLU A 278 28.06 -0.21 10.23
C GLU A 278 27.56 -0.03 11.66
N HIS A 279 26.31 0.43 11.81
CA HIS A 279 25.68 0.63 13.12
C HIS A 279 25.50 -0.67 13.89
N ILE A 280 25.10 -1.74 13.20
CA ILE A 280 24.92 -3.06 13.83
C ILE A 280 26.27 -3.66 14.20
N ALA A 281 27.32 -3.49 13.39
CA ALA A 281 28.66 -3.95 13.74
C ALA A 281 29.20 -3.25 15.00
N ASP A 282 28.96 -1.95 15.15
CA ASP A 282 29.35 -1.18 16.35
C ASP A 282 28.57 -1.63 17.60
N LYS A 283 27.23 -1.68 17.51
CA LYS A 283 26.37 -1.93 18.68
C LYS A 283 26.18 -3.39 19.03
N HIS A 284 26.29 -4.29 18.06
CA HIS A 284 26.05 -5.72 18.22
C HIS A 284 27.23 -6.52 17.62
N PRO A 285 28.43 -6.45 18.23
CA PRO A 285 29.63 -7.11 17.71
C PRO A 285 29.55 -8.64 17.68
N THR A 286 28.52 -9.22 18.31
CA THR A 286 28.23 -10.65 18.26
C THR A 286 27.51 -11.10 16.99
N VAL A 287 27.05 -10.18 16.14
CA VAL A 287 26.49 -10.48 14.82
C VAL A 287 27.63 -10.85 13.87
N ASP A 288 27.61 -12.08 13.36
CA ASP A 288 28.62 -12.56 12.40
C ASP A 288 28.28 -12.05 10.99
N MET A 289 28.85 -10.90 10.65
CA MET A 289 28.64 -10.25 9.35
C MET A 289 29.17 -11.08 8.18
N CYS A 290 30.24 -11.87 8.40
CA CYS A 290 30.81 -12.72 7.35
C CYS A 290 29.88 -13.87 7.04
N ALA A 291 29.39 -14.58 8.06
CA ALA A 291 28.39 -15.63 7.89
C ALA A 291 27.09 -15.10 7.27
N MET A 292 26.67 -13.89 7.67
CA MET A 292 25.43 -13.29 7.16
C MET A 292 25.48 -12.97 5.65
N LYS A 293 26.65 -12.59 5.11
CA LYS A 293 26.82 -12.36 3.66
C LYS A 293 26.60 -13.62 2.82
N GLU A 294 26.92 -14.79 3.39
CA GLU A 294 26.77 -16.08 2.73
C GLU A 294 25.37 -16.68 2.89
N CYS A 295 24.49 -16.04 3.66
CA CYS A 295 23.13 -16.51 3.86
C CYS A 295 22.35 -16.55 2.54
N SER A 296 21.58 -17.61 2.38
CA SER A 296 20.66 -17.78 1.24
C SER A 296 19.20 -17.57 1.62
N PHE A 297 18.89 -17.58 2.91
CA PHE A 297 17.53 -17.55 3.45
C PHE A 297 17.39 -16.57 4.61
N MET A 298 16.26 -15.87 4.69
CA MET A 298 15.99 -14.93 5.79
C MET A 298 16.04 -15.60 7.15
N TRP A 299 15.65 -16.87 7.27
CA TRP A 299 15.73 -17.60 8.53
C TRP A 299 17.14 -17.59 9.15
N ASP A 300 18.17 -17.75 8.33
CA ASP A 300 19.57 -17.73 8.79
C ASP A 300 20.01 -16.31 9.15
N VAL A 301 19.58 -15.31 8.37
CA VAL A 301 19.79 -13.89 8.68
C VAL A 301 19.13 -13.52 10.01
N ASP A 302 17.90 -13.98 10.22
CA ASP A 302 17.12 -13.71 11.43
C ASP A 302 17.76 -14.39 12.64
N HIS A 303 18.28 -15.61 12.48
CA HIS A 303 19.03 -16.30 13.51
C HIS A 303 20.32 -15.56 13.89
N LEU A 304 21.09 -15.09 12.90
CA LEU A 304 22.39 -14.46 13.10
C LEU A 304 22.30 -13.02 13.62
N MET A 305 21.30 -12.27 13.15
CA MET A 305 21.14 -10.84 13.41
C MET A 305 19.86 -10.53 14.19
N THR A 306 18.67 -10.88 13.69
CA THR A 306 17.38 -10.42 14.26
C THR A 306 17.24 -10.79 15.74
N LEU A 307 17.59 -12.02 16.12
CA LEU A 307 17.53 -12.45 17.53
C LEU A 307 18.41 -11.57 18.43
N LYS A 308 19.60 -11.20 17.97
CA LYS A 308 20.58 -10.44 18.76
C LYS A 308 20.26 -8.96 18.81
N VAL A 309 19.81 -8.39 17.70
CA VAL A 309 19.47 -6.96 17.58
C VAL A 309 18.16 -6.64 18.28
N PHE A 310 17.15 -7.51 18.15
CA PHE A 310 15.80 -7.27 18.68
C PHE A 310 15.45 -8.08 19.93
N GLY A 311 16.36 -8.94 20.41
CA GLY A 311 16.23 -9.62 21.71
C GLY A 311 15.26 -10.80 21.75
N TYR A 312 15.00 -11.45 20.61
CA TYR A 312 14.17 -12.66 20.56
C TYR A 312 14.96 -13.92 20.96
N LYS A 313 14.29 -14.90 21.59
CA LYS A 313 14.93 -16.16 22.02
C LYS A 313 15.06 -17.16 20.88
N SER A 314 14.20 -17.07 19.87
CA SER A 314 14.23 -17.97 18.71
C SER A 314 13.61 -17.30 17.47
N VAL A 315 13.97 -17.79 16.29
CA VAL A 315 13.40 -17.30 15.02
C VAL A 315 11.90 -17.57 14.97
N SER A 316 11.45 -18.71 15.50
CA SER A 316 10.02 -19.02 15.60
C SER A 316 9.25 -18.04 16.50
N GLU A 317 9.86 -17.55 17.58
CA GLU A 317 9.25 -16.51 18.42
C GLU A 317 9.12 -15.20 17.66
N TYR A 318 10.18 -14.79 16.95
CA TYR A 318 10.14 -13.61 16.09
C TYR A 318 9.05 -13.72 15.01
N TYR A 319 8.97 -14.84 14.29
CA TYR A 319 7.97 -15.03 13.24
C TYR A 319 6.54 -15.06 13.79
N ARG A 320 6.33 -15.60 15.00
CA ARG A 320 5.01 -15.52 15.66
C ARG A 320 4.64 -14.08 16.03
N ASP A 321 5.61 -13.28 16.46
CA ASP A 321 5.37 -11.85 16.71
C ASP A 321 5.19 -11.06 15.42
N CYS A 322 5.81 -11.45 14.31
CA CYS A 322 5.52 -10.86 13.00
C CYS A 322 4.04 -11.04 12.62
N SER A 323 3.41 -12.18 12.90
CA SER A 323 2.04 -12.46 12.45
C SER A 323 1.02 -11.42 12.92
N SER A 324 0.20 -10.93 11.98
CA SER A 324 -0.89 -10.00 12.26
C SER A 324 -2.22 -10.68 12.63
N THR A 325 -2.35 -12.00 12.40
CA THR A 325 -3.55 -12.79 12.76
C THR A 325 -4.08 -12.53 14.19
N PRO A 326 -3.25 -12.55 15.26
CA PRO A 326 -3.75 -12.36 16.63
C PRO A 326 -4.36 -10.99 16.90
N TYR A 327 -4.10 -10.01 16.03
CA TYR A 327 -4.51 -8.62 16.19
C TYR A 327 -5.82 -8.30 15.44
N ILE A 328 -6.28 -9.18 14.55
CA ILE A 328 -7.50 -9.01 13.73
C ILE A 328 -8.73 -8.72 14.58
N GLN A 329 -8.95 -9.50 15.64
CA GLN A 329 -10.07 -9.33 16.56
C GLN A 329 -10.06 -8.00 17.34
N HIS A 330 -8.93 -7.28 17.35
CA HIS A 330 -8.74 -6.03 18.09
C HIS A 330 -8.82 -4.79 17.19
N VAL A 331 -8.94 -4.94 15.87
CA VAL A 331 -9.16 -3.82 14.94
C VAL A 331 -10.52 -3.17 15.23
N ARG A 332 -10.55 -1.83 15.34
CA ARG A 332 -11.76 -1.04 15.66
C ARG A 332 -12.16 0.01 14.63
N ILE A 333 -11.41 0.12 13.54
CA ILE A 333 -11.73 1.00 12.42
C ILE A 333 -12.04 0.18 11.16
N PRO A 334 -12.80 0.73 10.18
CA PRO A 334 -13.03 0.07 8.91
C PRO A 334 -11.74 -0.40 8.24
N LEU A 335 -11.66 -1.69 7.92
CA LEU A 335 -10.49 -2.31 7.30
C LEU A 335 -10.92 -3.20 6.13
N LEU A 336 -10.38 -2.94 4.94
CA LEU A 336 -10.48 -3.84 3.80
C LEU A 336 -9.23 -4.71 3.70
N CYS A 337 -9.39 -6.03 3.81
CA CYS A 337 -8.34 -7.01 3.54
C CYS A 337 -8.54 -7.60 2.14
N LEU A 338 -7.60 -7.38 1.22
CA LEU A 338 -7.65 -7.90 -0.14
C LEU A 338 -6.56 -8.96 -0.37
N SER A 339 -6.96 -10.18 -0.71
CA SER A 339 -6.06 -11.31 -0.96
C SER A 339 -6.43 -12.06 -2.24
N ALA A 340 -5.48 -12.79 -2.82
CA ALA A 340 -5.71 -13.68 -3.96
C ALA A 340 -5.47 -15.14 -3.56
N LYS A 341 -6.32 -16.08 -4.00
CA LYS A 341 -6.14 -17.52 -3.73
C LYS A 341 -4.89 -18.09 -4.38
N ASP A 342 -4.49 -17.54 -5.52
CA ASP A 342 -3.32 -17.99 -6.29
C ASP A 342 -2.03 -17.21 -5.95
N ASP A 343 -2.00 -16.45 -4.85
CA ASP A 343 -0.81 -15.74 -4.40
C ASP A 343 0.31 -16.76 -4.06
N PRO A 344 1.45 -16.74 -4.78
CA PRO A 344 2.52 -17.71 -4.58
C PRO A 344 3.41 -17.40 -3.38
N VAL A 345 3.22 -16.25 -2.73
CA VAL A 345 3.97 -15.80 -1.56
C VAL A 345 3.07 -15.88 -0.32
N CYS A 346 1.94 -15.18 -0.33
CA CYS A 346 0.99 -15.14 0.78
C CYS A 346 -0.09 -16.21 0.58
N VAL A 347 0.23 -17.45 0.95
CA VAL A 347 -0.62 -18.61 0.69
C VAL A 347 -2.02 -18.47 1.30
N HIS A 348 -3.03 -18.95 0.57
CA HIS A 348 -4.44 -18.88 0.95
C HIS A 348 -4.75 -19.45 2.33
N SER A 349 -4.06 -20.52 2.73
CA SER A 349 -4.27 -21.20 4.02
C SER A 349 -3.89 -20.34 5.23
N ALA A 350 -3.04 -19.32 5.04
CA ALA A 350 -2.64 -18.39 6.10
C ALA A 350 -3.65 -17.25 6.31
N ILE A 351 -4.73 -17.18 5.52
CA ILE A 351 -5.74 -16.10 5.63
C ILE A 351 -6.69 -16.41 6.80
N PRO A 352 -6.82 -15.53 7.80
CA PRO A 352 -7.66 -15.76 8.98
C PRO A 352 -9.13 -15.42 8.68
N ILE A 353 -9.78 -16.26 7.88
CA ILE A 353 -11.15 -16.05 7.38
C ILE A 353 -12.14 -15.88 8.54
N ASP A 354 -12.09 -16.78 9.52
CA ASP A 354 -13.03 -16.79 10.65
C ASP A 354 -12.85 -15.55 11.54
N ASP A 355 -11.60 -15.14 11.81
CA ASP A 355 -11.33 -13.94 12.60
C ASP A 355 -11.78 -12.67 11.87
N CYS A 356 -11.59 -12.60 10.55
CA CYS A 356 -12.10 -11.48 9.75
C CYS A 356 -13.63 -11.44 9.75
N LEU A 357 -14.29 -12.61 9.63
CA LEU A 357 -15.75 -12.71 9.67
C LEU A 357 -16.30 -12.37 11.07
N ALA A 358 -15.56 -12.64 12.13
CA ALA A 358 -15.94 -12.33 13.50
C ALA A 358 -15.82 -10.84 13.88
N ASN A 359 -15.13 -10.02 13.08
CA ASN A 359 -14.97 -8.59 13.34
C ASN A 359 -15.91 -7.75 12.46
N ASP A 360 -16.74 -6.91 13.09
CA ASP A 360 -17.77 -6.09 12.43
C ASP A 360 -17.22 -4.89 11.64
N LYS A 361 -15.91 -4.60 11.77
CA LYS A 361 -15.19 -3.54 11.05
C LYS A 361 -14.42 -4.03 9.83
N ILE A 362 -14.32 -5.34 9.63
CA ILE A 362 -13.46 -5.92 8.60
C ILE A 362 -14.29 -6.43 7.42
N VAL A 363 -13.85 -6.09 6.21
CA VAL A 363 -14.27 -6.75 4.98
C VAL A 363 -13.06 -7.48 4.41
N LEU A 364 -13.12 -8.81 4.37
CA LEU A 364 -12.13 -9.63 3.69
C LEU A 364 -12.63 -9.99 2.29
N ALA A 365 -11.92 -9.55 1.26
CA ALA A 365 -12.17 -9.85 -0.13
C ALA A 365 -11.09 -10.79 -0.68
N ILE A 366 -11.50 -11.95 -1.19
CA ILE A 366 -10.61 -12.95 -1.77
C ILE A 366 -10.93 -13.15 -3.25
N THR A 367 -9.99 -12.82 -4.13
CA THR A 367 -10.10 -13.13 -5.57
C THR A 367 -9.56 -14.52 -5.87
N ASP A 368 -10.04 -15.18 -6.93
CA ASP A 368 -9.46 -16.47 -7.35
C ASP A 368 -8.07 -16.31 -7.98
N ARG A 369 -7.81 -15.13 -8.58
CA ARG A 369 -6.55 -14.79 -9.24
C ARG A 369 -6.06 -13.41 -8.84
N GLY A 370 -4.76 -13.20 -8.93
CA GLY A 370 -4.13 -11.91 -8.70
C GLY A 370 -2.63 -12.02 -8.44
N GLY A 371 -2.13 -13.20 -8.09
CA GLY A 371 -0.75 -13.38 -7.64
C GLY A 371 -0.42 -12.50 -6.44
N HIS A 372 0.87 -12.38 -6.13
CA HIS A 372 1.34 -11.48 -5.08
C HIS A 372 1.39 -10.05 -5.60
N LEU A 373 0.41 -9.25 -5.17
CA LEU A 373 0.25 -7.81 -5.50
C LEU A 373 0.04 -7.48 -6.99
N GLY A 374 -0.11 -8.48 -7.87
CA GLY A 374 -0.27 -8.28 -9.31
C GLY A 374 -1.62 -7.67 -9.66
N PHE A 375 -2.71 -8.39 -9.39
CA PHE A 375 -4.10 -8.00 -9.64
C PHE A 375 -4.29 -7.29 -11.01
N PHE A 376 -3.55 -7.73 -12.03
CA PHE A 376 -3.54 -7.06 -13.33
C PHE A 376 -4.87 -7.28 -14.05
N THR A 377 -5.38 -6.22 -14.67
CA THR A 377 -6.57 -6.25 -15.51
C THR A 377 -6.34 -5.51 -16.83
N GLY A 378 -7.27 -5.67 -17.76
CA GLY A 378 -7.13 -5.18 -19.12
C GLY A 378 -6.50 -6.22 -20.05
N ASN A 379 -6.90 -6.14 -21.32
CA ASN A 379 -6.68 -7.20 -22.31
C ASN A 379 -5.87 -6.75 -23.53
N ASN A 380 -5.50 -5.46 -23.59
CA ASN A 380 -4.68 -4.93 -24.65
C ASN A 380 -3.22 -5.37 -24.45
N VAL A 381 -2.71 -6.20 -25.36
CA VAL A 381 -1.33 -6.70 -25.34
C VAL A 381 -0.27 -5.63 -25.66
N PHE A 382 -0.69 -4.49 -26.22
CA PHE A 382 0.21 -3.38 -26.58
C PHE A 382 0.30 -2.32 -25.49
N SER A 383 -0.60 -2.35 -24.52
CA SER A 383 -0.63 -1.47 -23.35
C SER A 383 -0.17 -2.22 -22.11
N TYR A 384 0.45 -1.50 -21.17
CA TYR A 384 0.72 -2.08 -19.86
C TYR A 384 -0.63 -2.31 -19.14
N PRO A 385 -0.86 -3.47 -18.50
CA PRO A 385 -2.12 -3.74 -17.83
C PRO A 385 -2.30 -2.84 -16.61
N GLU A 386 -3.55 -2.50 -16.32
CA GLU A 386 -3.91 -1.73 -15.13
C GLU A 386 -3.89 -2.64 -13.89
N THR A 387 -3.74 -2.04 -12.71
CA THR A 387 -3.75 -2.78 -11.42
C THR A 387 -5.12 -2.65 -10.78
N TRP A 388 -5.97 -3.67 -10.89
CA TRP A 388 -7.34 -3.63 -10.38
C TRP A 388 -7.40 -3.32 -8.88
N SER A 389 -6.44 -3.82 -8.10
CA SER A 389 -6.33 -3.54 -6.66
C SER A 389 -6.18 -2.05 -6.35
N SER A 390 -5.45 -1.27 -7.16
CA SER A 390 -5.32 0.18 -6.98
C SER A 390 -6.65 0.91 -7.17
N HIS A 391 -7.50 0.44 -8.07
CA HIS A 391 -8.84 1.00 -8.27
C HIS A 391 -9.77 0.65 -7.10
N VAL A 392 -9.68 -0.58 -6.59
CA VAL A 392 -10.42 -1.01 -5.39
C VAL A 392 -10.01 -0.19 -4.17
N VAL A 393 -8.71 0.01 -3.96
CA VAL A 393 -8.17 0.87 -2.88
C VAL A 393 -8.77 2.26 -2.97
N ALA A 394 -8.75 2.87 -4.15
CA ALA A 394 -9.28 4.22 -4.35
C ALA A 394 -10.79 4.32 -4.11
N GLN A 395 -11.59 3.37 -4.63
CA GLN A 395 -13.03 3.31 -4.36
C GLN A 395 -13.31 3.17 -2.86
N PHE A 396 -12.56 2.32 -2.16
CA PHE A 396 -12.70 2.14 -0.72
C PHE A 396 -12.37 3.41 0.05
N CYS A 397 -11.26 4.07 -0.28
CA CYS A 397 -10.90 5.35 0.33
C CYS A 397 -12.02 6.39 0.16
N ASN A 398 -12.56 6.54 -1.05
CA ASN A 398 -13.66 7.46 -1.32
C ASN A 398 -14.93 7.11 -0.52
N ALA A 399 -15.31 5.82 -0.51
CA ALA A 399 -16.49 5.35 0.21
C ALA A 399 -16.44 5.64 1.73
N VAL A 400 -15.25 5.57 2.34
CA VAL A 400 -15.05 5.92 3.76
C VAL A 400 -15.29 7.41 3.99
N VAL A 401 -14.77 8.29 3.13
CA VAL A 401 -14.94 9.75 3.27
C VAL A 401 -16.41 10.13 3.13
N ASP A 402 -17.12 9.50 2.20
CA ASP A 402 -18.55 9.72 2.02
C ASP A 402 -19.36 9.29 3.25
N ALA A 403 -18.96 8.21 3.92
CA ALA A 403 -19.59 7.74 5.16
C ALA A 403 -19.39 8.75 6.30
N VAL A 404 -18.15 9.20 6.52
CA VAL A 404 -17.82 10.17 7.57
C VAL A 404 -18.53 11.50 7.35
N SER A 405 -18.58 11.96 6.10
CA SER A 405 -19.30 13.19 5.74
C SER A 405 -20.80 13.06 5.97
N SER A 406 -21.37 11.88 5.74
CA SER A 406 -22.80 11.61 5.95
C SER A 406 -23.18 11.56 7.44
N ASP A 407 -22.34 10.95 8.29
CA ASP A 407 -22.55 10.92 9.74
C ASP A 407 -22.45 12.32 10.36
N GLU A 408 -21.53 13.17 9.88
CA GLU A 408 -21.45 14.58 10.29
C GLU A 408 -22.69 15.38 9.85
N VAL A 409 -23.19 15.15 8.63
CA VAL A 409 -24.42 15.80 8.13
C VAL A 409 -25.66 15.37 8.91
N ILE A 410 -25.78 14.08 9.27
CA ILE A 410 -26.88 13.57 10.09
C ILE A 410 -26.81 14.16 11.51
N ALA A 411 -25.63 14.23 12.13
CA ALA A 411 -25.46 14.83 13.45
C ALA A 411 -25.79 16.35 13.46
N VAL A 412 -25.49 17.07 12.38
CA VAL A 412 -25.88 18.48 12.21
C VAL A 412 -27.39 18.65 11.98
N GLN A 413 -28.03 17.72 11.26
CA GLN A 413 -29.49 17.75 11.05
C GLN A 413 -30.27 17.39 12.31
N GLU A 414 -29.85 16.39 13.08
CA GLU A 414 -30.48 16.05 14.36
C GLU A 414 -30.35 17.20 15.38
N THR A 415 -29.20 17.88 15.42
CA THR A 415 -29.03 19.05 16.29
C THR A 415 -29.84 20.27 15.84
N HIS A 416 -30.13 20.40 14.54
CA HIS A 416 -31.03 21.43 14.01
C HIS A 416 -32.51 21.10 14.25
N GLU A 417 -32.94 19.85 14.10
CA GLU A 417 -34.32 19.41 14.40
C GLU A 417 -34.63 19.46 15.89
N THR A 418 -33.65 19.20 16.75
CA THR A 418 -33.81 19.32 18.22
C THR A 418 -33.97 20.77 18.66
N LYS A 419 -33.48 21.76 17.87
CA LYS A 419 -33.66 23.20 18.12
C LYS A 419 -34.94 23.79 17.52
N LEU A 420 -35.69 23.04 16.69
CA LEU A 420 -36.87 23.53 15.98
C LEU A 420 -38.21 22.99 16.51
N ARG A 421 -38.23 22.28 17.65
CA ARG A 421 -39.50 21.95 18.33
C ARG A 421 -39.99 23.14 19.16
N PRO A 422 -41.16 23.74 18.85
CA PRO A 422 -41.73 24.80 19.68
C PRO A 422 -42.20 24.22 21.01
N HIS A 423 -41.76 24.82 22.12
CA HIS A 423 -42.32 24.58 23.45
C HIS A 423 -43.80 24.99 23.47
N GLY A 424 -44.67 23.98 23.34
CA GLY A 424 -46.09 24.06 23.67
C GLY A 424 -46.33 23.67 25.13
N SER A 425 -47.14 24.48 25.79
CA SER A 425 -47.51 24.49 27.21
C SER A 425 -47.91 23.15 27.83
N ALA A 426 -47.49 22.93 29.09
CA ALA A 426 -48.33 22.28 30.10
C ALA A 426 -47.89 22.63 31.54
N MET A 427 -48.91 22.73 32.39
CA MET A 427 -49.01 23.30 33.74
C MET A 427 -48.11 22.72 34.83
N ASP A 428 -47.88 23.60 35.81
CA ASP A 428 -47.54 23.35 37.21
C ASP A 428 -48.21 22.12 37.84
N THR A 429 -47.43 21.36 38.61
CA THR A 429 -47.83 20.94 39.98
C THR A 429 -46.59 20.63 40.82
N LYS A 430 -46.57 21.21 42.03
CA LYS A 430 -45.54 21.07 43.07
C LYS A 430 -45.43 19.64 43.60
N ALA A 431 -44.21 19.18 43.87
CA ALA A 431 -43.89 18.38 45.06
C ALA A 431 -42.37 18.39 45.37
N SER A 432 -42.07 18.71 46.62
CA SER A 432 -40.78 18.73 47.30
C SER A 432 -40.24 17.33 47.64
N ALA A 433 -38.93 17.10 47.53
CA ALA A 433 -38.16 16.23 48.45
C ALA A 433 -36.63 16.30 48.19
N GLU A 434 -35.93 16.78 49.22
CA GLU A 434 -34.64 16.33 49.80
C GLU A 434 -33.47 15.82 48.91
N ARG A 435 -32.32 16.50 49.04
CA ARG A 435 -30.98 16.00 48.70
C ARG A 435 -30.39 15.19 49.87
N PRO A 436 -29.65 14.09 49.60
CA PRO A 436 -28.67 13.56 50.55
C PRO A 436 -27.24 14.07 50.25
N PRO A 437 -26.35 14.12 51.27
CA PRO A 437 -25.01 14.69 51.15
C PRO A 437 -23.94 13.68 50.70
N ALA A 438 -22.84 14.21 50.14
CA ALA A 438 -21.65 13.46 49.74
C ALA A 438 -20.79 13.03 50.95
N PRO A 439 -20.08 11.89 50.88
CA PRO A 439 -19.15 11.46 51.93
C PRO A 439 -17.73 12.04 51.76
N PRO A 440 -16.92 12.10 52.84
CA PRO A 440 -15.72 12.92 52.91
C PRO A 440 -14.45 12.21 52.40
N VAL A 441 -13.50 13.06 52.01
CA VAL A 441 -12.12 12.78 51.63
C VAL A 441 -11.30 12.33 52.85
N THR A 442 -10.56 11.22 52.74
CA THR A 442 -9.44 10.89 53.62
C THR A 442 -8.15 10.74 52.81
N SER A 443 -7.22 11.62 53.14
CA SER A 443 -5.81 11.65 52.75
C SER A 443 -5.03 10.42 53.22
N MET A 444 -4.14 9.88 52.39
CA MET A 444 -2.79 9.43 52.80
C MET A 444 -1.86 9.34 51.58
N SER A 445 -0.84 10.20 51.55
CA SER A 445 0.38 10.05 50.76
C SER A 445 1.37 9.10 51.46
N PRO A 446 2.31 8.50 50.72
CA PRO A 446 3.69 8.80 51.06
C PRO A 446 4.59 9.12 49.86
N SER A 447 5.44 10.09 50.14
CA SER A 447 6.59 10.63 49.43
C SER A 447 7.59 9.61 48.88
N ARG A 448 8.12 9.88 47.68
CA ARG A 448 9.49 9.50 47.30
C ARG A 448 10.16 10.63 46.51
N MET A 449 11.31 11.05 47.04
CA MET A 449 12.17 12.15 46.59
C MET A 449 12.69 11.98 45.15
N GLN A 450 12.73 13.08 44.40
CA GLN A 450 13.62 13.31 43.25
C GLN A 450 14.56 14.48 43.58
N PRO A 451 15.84 14.48 43.13
CA PRO A 451 16.77 15.58 43.35
C PRO A 451 16.57 16.75 42.35
N PRO A 452 17.06 17.97 42.66
CA PRO A 452 16.57 19.20 42.05
C PRO A 452 17.24 19.56 40.71
N MET A 453 16.44 20.14 39.81
CA MET A 453 16.91 20.87 38.62
C MET A 453 17.26 22.33 38.97
N SER A 454 18.39 22.80 38.47
CA SER A 454 18.82 24.21 38.46
C SER A 454 18.30 24.97 37.23
N PRO A 455 18.15 26.32 37.30
CA PRO A 455 17.22 27.06 36.45
C PRO A 455 17.75 27.54 35.09
N LEU A 456 16.79 27.82 34.22
CA LEU A 456 16.87 28.38 32.86
C LEU A 456 17.94 29.47 32.67
N ARG A 457 18.60 29.38 31.50
CA ARG A 457 19.24 30.53 30.84
C ARG A 457 18.61 30.69 29.44
N ILE A 458 17.89 31.79 29.26
CA ILE A 458 17.33 32.24 27.98
C ILE A 458 18.43 32.98 27.22
N GLN A 459 18.68 32.60 25.96
CA GLN A 459 19.22 33.51 24.94
C GLN A 459 18.52 33.27 23.58
N PRO A 460 18.41 34.32 22.74
CA PRO A 460 17.41 34.38 21.68
C PRO A 460 17.95 34.04 20.29
N GLY A 461 17.05 33.54 19.44
CA GLY A 461 17.03 33.83 18.00
C GLY A 461 17.91 32.95 17.10
N PHE A 462 17.28 31.99 16.44
CA PHE A 462 17.59 31.67 15.03
C PHE A 462 16.27 31.27 14.35
N HIS A 463 15.77 32.17 13.51
CA HIS A 463 14.87 31.82 12.42
C HIS A 463 15.73 31.10 11.38
N ASP A 464 15.32 29.91 10.95
CA ASP A 464 15.71 29.40 9.64
C ASP A 464 14.56 28.61 9.00
N PRO A 465 14.33 28.79 7.68
CA PRO A 465 13.28 28.12 6.94
C PRO A 465 13.78 26.74 6.49
N VAL A 466 13.02 25.68 6.75
CA VAL A 466 13.30 24.36 6.19
C VAL A 466 12.37 24.13 5.00
N ILE A 467 12.80 24.57 3.82
CA ILE A 467 12.35 24.05 2.52
C ILE A 467 13.55 24.14 1.57
N ASP A 468 14.04 23.00 1.09
CA ASP A 468 14.31 22.68 -0.32
C ASP A 468 15.27 21.49 -0.45
N GLU A 469 14.75 20.36 -0.95
CA GLU A 469 15.52 19.49 -1.84
C GLU A 469 14.52 18.71 -2.73
N VAL A 470 14.38 19.17 -3.98
CA VAL A 470 13.80 18.35 -5.04
C VAL A 470 14.89 17.37 -5.45
N VAL A 471 14.82 16.14 -4.93
CA VAL A 471 15.79 15.09 -5.28
C VAL A 471 15.45 14.57 -6.69
N LEU A 472 16.03 15.20 -7.71
CA LEU A 472 16.25 14.58 -9.01
C LEU A 472 17.56 13.79 -8.92
N CYS A 473 17.50 12.53 -8.47
CA CYS A 473 18.65 11.63 -8.62
C CYS A 473 18.70 11.12 -10.06
N ASP A 474 19.79 11.46 -10.74
CA ASP A 474 20.11 11.05 -12.11
C ASP A 474 19.96 9.55 -12.36
N GLY A 475 19.49 9.25 -13.57
CA GLY A 475 19.14 7.94 -14.05
C GLY A 475 20.27 6.91 -13.99
N VAL A 476 19.87 5.66 -13.74
CA VAL A 476 20.73 4.49 -13.90
C VAL A 476 21.19 4.40 -15.38
N PRO A 477 22.48 4.20 -15.68
CA PRO A 477 22.97 4.15 -17.04
C PRO A 477 22.34 3.01 -17.84
N MET A 478 21.77 3.36 -18.99
CA MET A 478 21.13 2.42 -19.91
C MET A 478 22.18 1.73 -20.78
N HIS A 479 22.93 0.78 -20.22
CA HIS A 479 23.74 -0.15 -21.01
C HIS A 479 23.74 -1.53 -20.37
N GLN A 480 22.81 -2.39 -20.83
CA GLN A 480 22.98 -3.83 -21.12
C GLN A 480 21.62 -4.54 -21.16
N VAL A 481 20.88 -4.42 -22.27
CA VAL A 481 19.95 -5.46 -22.73
C VAL A 481 19.83 -5.38 -24.26
N PHE A 482 20.75 -6.01 -24.98
CA PHE A 482 20.54 -6.33 -26.41
C PHE A 482 20.27 -7.83 -26.51
N SER A 483 19.00 -8.21 -26.73
CA SER A 483 18.57 -9.19 -27.75
C SER A 483 17.10 -9.64 -27.58
N VAL A 484 16.11 -8.74 -27.52
CA VAL A 484 14.70 -9.08 -27.84
C VAL A 484 13.98 -7.94 -28.63
N GLY A 485 14.64 -6.81 -28.88
CA GLY A 485 14.00 -5.61 -29.47
C GLY A 485 13.98 -5.50 -31.00
N ALA A 486 14.69 -6.36 -31.73
CA ALA A 486 14.87 -6.19 -33.18
C ALA A 486 13.58 -6.45 -34.00
N ALA A 487 12.63 -7.23 -33.48
CA ALA A 487 11.36 -7.50 -34.16
C ALA A 487 10.33 -6.36 -34.02
N PHE A 488 10.46 -5.50 -33.00
CA PHE A 488 9.48 -4.44 -32.70
C PHE A 488 9.86 -3.07 -33.27
N ALA A 489 11.14 -2.78 -33.48
CA ALA A 489 11.60 -1.50 -34.05
C ALA A 489 11.14 -1.29 -35.51
N GLY A 490 11.01 -2.37 -36.29
CA GLY A 490 10.53 -2.29 -37.68
C GLY A 490 9.05 -1.89 -37.80
N ALA A 491 8.22 -2.20 -36.80
CA ALA A 491 6.80 -1.85 -36.79
C ALA A 491 6.54 -0.37 -36.41
N TYR A 492 7.41 0.21 -35.56
CA TYR A 492 7.25 1.59 -35.07
C TYR A 492 7.51 2.65 -36.15
N LEU A 493 8.50 2.40 -37.03
CA LEU A 493 8.85 3.30 -38.16
C LEU A 493 7.77 3.35 -39.25
N VAL A 494 6.95 2.29 -39.38
CA VAL A 494 5.82 2.27 -40.32
C VAL A 494 4.63 3.05 -39.75
N TYR A 495 4.44 3.04 -38.42
CA TYR A 495 3.26 3.62 -37.77
C TYR A 495 3.33 5.15 -37.61
N SER A 496 4.51 5.72 -37.33
CA SER A 496 4.67 7.20 -37.22
C SER A 496 4.28 7.97 -38.50
N LYS A 497 4.21 7.30 -39.65
CA LYS A 497 3.76 7.90 -40.92
C LYS A 497 2.28 7.67 -41.24
N MET A 498 1.53 6.86 -40.48
CA MET A 498 0.15 6.47 -40.79
C MET A 498 -0.93 7.08 -39.88
N ASP A 499 -0.57 7.55 -38.68
CA ASP A 499 -1.53 8.15 -37.73
C ASP A 499 -2.14 9.50 -38.18
N HIS A 500 -1.64 10.11 -39.25
CA HIS A 500 -2.21 11.36 -39.75
C HIS A 500 -3.50 11.19 -40.58
N VAL A 501 -3.99 9.96 -40.82
CA VAL A 501 -5.08 9.76 -41.81
C VAL A 501 -6.32 9.01 -41.29
N VAL A 502 -6.26 8.21 -40.21
CA VAL A 502 -7.43 7.39 -39.81
C VAL A 502 -7.58 7.31 -38.29
N GLY A 503 -7.91 8.43 -37.65
CA GLY A 503 -8.12 8.51 -36.20
C GLY A 503 -9.50 9.05 -35.84
N ARG A 504 -10.52 8.21 -35.95
CA ARG A 504 -11.77 8.23 -35.16
C ARG A 504 -12.69 7.14 -35.69
N TRP A 505 -13.58 6.67 -34.81
CA TRP A 505 -14.63 5.66 -34.99
C TRP A 505 -14.26 4.25 -34.51
N TRP A 506 -15.16 3.75 -33.65
CA TRP A 506 -15.32 2.38 -33.15
C TRP A 506 -14.72 2.06 -31.77
N TRP A 507 -15.36 2.62 -30.73
CA TRP A 507 -15.57 1.98 -29.41
C TRP A 507 -16.98 2.37 -28.92
N CYS A 508 -17.91 1.41 -28.98
CA CYS A 508 -19.11 1.30 -28.14
C CYS A 508 -19.16 -0.14 -27.65
#